data_AF-A0A538EGD7-F1
#
_entry.id   AF-A0A538EGD7-F1
#
_cell.length_a   1.000
_cell.length_b   1.000
_cell.length_c   1.000
_cell.angle_alpha   90.00
_cell.angle_beta   90.00
_cell.angle_gamma   90.00
#
_symmetry.space_group_name_H-M   'P 1'
#
loop_
_entity.id
_entity.type
_entity.pdbx_description
1 polymer ?
#
loop_
_entity_poly.entity_id
_entity_poly.type
_entity_poly.pdbx_seq_one_letter_code
_entity_poly.pdbx_strand_id
1 'polypeptide(L)'
;MRSSTSGSAPPPAGASAAPSCSGWRRPCRSGWWRRSRPSPARPSSSWRPAPVEDVVEQRRIEAEWIDLPAASVDAVLCRWGYMLMTDPGAALRETRRVLRPGGRLALAAWGTAAENSWASAGADAVRRLLGQPPPDPAGPGMFAFAAPGRLEQLLEDAGFTEPLVDSVDLRFVHPSFQHWWEARLDCAVPFADALAGRPEADVQQVRSELERALEPYRTDDGGLAIPGRALVAAARA
;
A
#
# COMPACT_ATOMS: atom_id res chain seq x y z
N MET A 1 -38.06 -49.74 -31.93
CA MET A 1 -36.98 -49.06 -31.19
C MET A 1 -37.55 -47.77 -30.65
N ARG A 2 -37.57 -47.60 -29.32
CA ARG A 2 -38.26 -46.51 -28.63
C ARG A 2 -37.44 -45.23 -28.74
N SER A 3 -38.12 -44.17 -29.15
CA SER A 3 -37.75 -42.77 -29.03
C SER A 3 -37.70 -42.34 -27.56
N SER A 4 -36.62 -41.69 -27.15
CA SER A 4 -36.50 -41.00 -25.86
C SER A 4 -35.86 -39.63 -26.05
N THR A 5 -36.70 -38.61 -25.98
CA THR A 5 -36.36 -37.22 -25.67
C THR A 5 -35.86 -37.14 -24.22
N SER A 6 -34.64 -36.67 -23.99
CA SER A 6 -34.17 -36.25 -22.67
C SER A 6 -33.99 -34.74 -22.65
N GLY A 7 -34.83 -34.09 -21.85
CA GLY A 7 -34.84 -32.65 -21.62
C GLY A 7 -33.55 -32.15 -20.99
N SER A 8 -33.21 -30.91 -21.36
CA SER A 8 -32.12 -30.11 -20.83
C SER A 8 -32.44 -29.70 -19.39
N ALA A 9 -31.51 -29.94 -18.46
CA ALA A 9 -31.54 -29.39 -17.11
C ALA A 9 -30.53 -28.23 -17.02
N PRO A 10 -30.88 -27.07 -16.44
CA PRO A 10 -29.99 -25.92 -16.36
C PRO A 10 -28.90 -26.10 -15.29
N PRO A 11 -27.69 -25.55 -15.50
CA PRO A 11 -26.63 -25.57 -14.49
C PRO A 11 -26.97 -24.64 -13.30
N PRO A 12 -26.47 -24.96 -12.09
CA PRO A 12 -26.80 -24.23 -10.87
C PRO A 12 -26.27 -22.79 -10.88
N ALA A 13 -27.11 -21.87 -10.42
CA ALA A 13 -26.81 -20.46 -10.23
C ALA A 13 -25.76 -20.28 -9.12
N GLY A 14 -24.64 -19.63 -9.44
CA GLY A 14 -23.62 -19.33 -8.45
C GLY A 14 -22.23 -19.05 -9.02
N ALA A 15 -22.12 -18.23 -10.07
CA ALA A 15 -20.84 -17.65 -10.49
C ALA A 15 -21.07 -16.15 -10.73
N SER A 16 -20.71 -15.35 -9.73
CA SER A 16 -20.70 -13.89 -9.84
C SER A 16 -19.64 -13.49 -10.87
N ALA A 17 -20.08 -13.09 -12.06
CA ALA A 17 -19.25 -12.46 -13.07
C ALA A 17 -18.66 -11.15 -12.51
N ALA A 18 -17.35 -10.94 -12.70
CA ALA A 18 -16.72 -9.65 -12.45
C ALA A 18 -17.30 -8.60 -13.41
N PRO A 19 -17.74 -7.42 -12.93
CA PRO A 19 -18.22 -6.39 -13.84
C PRO A 19 -17.06 -5.80 -14.65
N SER A 20 -17.26 -5.70 -15.97
CA SER A 20 -16.29 -5.14 -16.92
C SER A 20 -16.02 -3.67 -16.66
N CYS A 21 -14.73 -3.31 -16.55
CA CYS A 21 -14.26 -1.93 -16.50
C CYS A 21 -14.29 -1.27 -17.88
N SER A 22 -15.47 -0.93 -18.38
CA SER A 22 -15.62 -0.05 -19.54
C SER A 22 -16.50 1.14 -19.15
N GLY A 23 -15.90 2.21 -18.62
CA GLY A 23 -16.69 3.43 -18.35
C GLY A 23 -16.10 4.59 -17.54
N TRP A 24 -14.88 4.54 -17.01
CA TRP A 24 -14.43 5.60 -16.07
C TRP A 24 -13.26 6.42 -16.61
N ARG A 25 -13.55 7.61 -17.18
CA ARG A 25 -12.58 8.69 -17.39
C ARG A 25 -12.49 9.54 -16.11
N ARG A 26 -11.60 9.18 -15.18
CA ARG A 26 -10.88 10.04 -14.20
C ARG A 26 -10.19 9.14 -13.14
N PRO A 27 -8.92 9.39 -12.76
CA PRO A 27 -8.24 8.56 -11.75
C PRO A 27 -8.73 8.93 -10.34
N CYS A 28 -9.42 8.00 -9.66
CA CYS A 28 -9.83 8.15 -8.27
C CYS A 28 -8.66 7.85 -7.31
N ARG A 29 -8.20 8.88 -6.60
CA ARG A 29 -7.28 8.82 -5.45
C ARG A 29 -8.06 8.56 -4.15
N SER A 30 -8.43 7.32 -3.84
CA SER A 30 -9.06 7.02 -2.54
C SER A 30 -8.65 5.65 -2.03
N GLY A 31 -8.05 5.61 -0.85
CA GLY A 31 -7.76 4.39 -0.10
C GLY A 31 -8.96 3.94 0.76
N TRP A 32 -9.00 2.64 1.07
CA TRP A 32 -10.00 2.02 1.93
C TRP A 32 -9.54 2.06 3.39
N TRP A 33 -10.43 2.47 4.31
CA TRP A 33 -10.14 2.49 5.75
C TRP A 33 -11.13 1.62 6.54
N ARG A 34 -10.62 0.97 7.59
CA ARG A 34 -11.35 0.02 8.45
C ARG A 34 -11.48 0.61 9.86
N ARG A 35 -12.70 0.67 10.39
CA ARG A 35 -12.97 1.04 11.78
C ARG A 35 -13.56 -0.16 12.53
N SER A 36 -12.94 -0.54 13.66
CA SER A 36 -13.52 -1.49 14.61
C SER A 36 -14.43 -0.76 15.60
N ARG A 37 -15.68 -1.21 15.78
CA ARG A 37 -16.55 -0.72 16.86
C ARG A 37 -16.07 -1.25 18.22
N PRO A 38 -16.16 -0.47 19.31
CA PRO A 38 -15.93 -1.01 20.64
C PRO A 38 -17.01 -2.04 20.98
N SER A 39 -16.60 -3.20 21.50
CA SER A 39 -17.50 -4.21 22.04
C SER A 39 -17.88 -3.84 23.48
N PRO A 40 -19.15 -3.94 23.90
CA PRO A 40 -19.53 -3.71 25.29
C PRO A 40 -18.84 -4.71 26.22
N ALA A 41 -18.37 -4.23 27.38
CA ALA A 41 -17.71 -5.07 28.38
C ALA A 41 -18.62 -6.23 28.80
N ARG A 42 -18.17 -7.47 28.56
CA ARG A 42 -18.85 -8.71 28.97
C ARG A 42 -17.92 -9.55 29.85
N PRO A 43 -18.46 -10.27 30.85
CA PRO A 43 -17.67 -11.11 31.76
C PRO A 43 -16.84 -12.16 31.01
N SER A 44 -15.60 -12.33 31.47
CA SER A 44 -14.49 -13.02 30.78
C SER A 44 -14.74 -14.48 30.41
N SER A 45 -15.71 -15.15 31.04
CA SER A 45 -15.98 -16.58 30.82
C SER A 45 -16.82 -16.89 29.58
N SER A 46 -17.27 -15.89 28.82
CA SER A 46 -18.13 -16.07 27.63
C SER A 46 -17.64 -15.36 26.38
N TRP A 47 -16.35 -14.98 26.33
CA TRP A 47 -15.78 -14.33 25.14
C TRP A 47 -15.88 -15.26 23.93
N ARG A 48 -16.78 -14.92 23.01
CA ARG A 48 -16.75 -15.35 21.62
C ARG A 48 -16.51 -14.09 20.80
N PRO A 49 -15.49 -14.05 19.92
CA PRO A 49 -15.35 -12.93 19.01
C PRO A 49 -16.61 -12.89 18.14
N ALA A 50 -17.23 -11.71 18.05
CA ALA A 50 -18.25 -11.49 17.04
C ALA A 50 -17.64 -11.74 15.66
N PRO A 51 -18.43 -12.23 14.68
CA PRO A 51 -17.99 -12.26 13.29
C PRO A 51 -17.40 -10.90 12.91
N VAL A 52 -16.27 -10.90 12.20
CA VAL A 52 -15.52 -9.67 11.89
C VAL A 52 -16.39 -8.67 11.13
N GLU A 53 -17.39 -9.16 10.41
CA GLU A 53 -18.35 -8.34 9.66
C GLU A 53 -19.24 -7.48 10.57
N ASP A 54 -19.56 -7.93 11.80
CA ASP A 54 -20.49 -7.25 12.71
C ASP A 54 -19.83 -6.10 13.49
N VAL A 55 -18.50 -6.05 13.51
CA VAL A 55 -17.71 -5.03 14.24
C VAL A 55 -16.91 -4.12 13.32
N VAL A 56 -17.03 -4.29 12.00
CA VAL A 56 -16.26 -3.55 11.01
C VAL A 56 -17.16 -2.63 10.21
N GLU A 57 -16.80 -1.36 10.22
CA GLU A 57 -17.38 -0.36 9.33
C GLU A 57 -16.35 0.04 8.28
N GLN A 58 -16.77 0.01 7.01
CA GLN A 58 -15.97 0.47 5.88
C GLN A 58 -16.48 1.84 5.44
N ARG A 59 -15.57 2.79 5.30
CA ARG A 59 -15.88 4.12 4.78
C ARG A 59 -14.83 4.56 3.78
N ARG A 60 -15.28 5.30 2.77
CA ARG A 60 -14.39 6.13 1.97
C ARG A 60 -14.07 7.38 2.80
N ILE A 61 -12.78 7.64 3.00
CA ILE A 61 -12.31 8.76 3.83
C ILE A 61 -11.20 9.48 3.04
N GLU A 62 -11.23 10.81 3.07
CA GLU A 62 -10.10 11.64 2.69
C GLU A 62 -9.23 11.85 3.94
N ALA A 63 -7.94 11.56 3.88
CA ALA A 63 -7.13 11.57 5.09
C ALA A 63 -6.88 13.00 5.60
N GLU A 64 -6.85 13.96 4.66
CA GLU A 64 -6.73 15.40 4.92
C GLU A 64 -8.05 16.01 5.43
N TRP A 65 -9.15 15.23 5.44
CA TRP A 65 -10.44 15.62 6.01
C TRP A 65 -11.24 14.38 6.45
N ILE A 66 -11.10 13.99 7.73
CA ILE A 66 -11.70 12.75 8.23
C ILE A 66 -13.12 13.04 8.73
N ASP A 67 -14.13 12.51 8.04
CA ASP A 67 -15.56 12.63 8.43
C ASP A 67 -15.90 11.76 9.66
N LEU A 68 -15.29 12.12 10.79
CA LEU A 68 -15.53 11.59 12.12
C LEU A 68 -15.50 12.75 13.13
N PRO A 69 -16.28 12.68 14.22
CA PRO A 69 -16.21 13.66 15.29
C PRO A 69 -14.81 13.73 15.91
N ALA A 70 -14.46 14.87 16.48
CA ALA A 70 -13.25 15.00 17.28
C ALA A 70 -13.29 14.03 18.48
N ALA A 71 -12.15 13.51 18.91
CA ALA A 71 -12.03 12.59 20.04
C ALA A 71 -13.00 11.38 19.99
N SER A 72 -13.17 10.77 18.81
CA SER A 72 -14.13 9.70 18.57
C SER A 72 -13.50 8.31 18.43
N VAL A 73 -12.18 8.21 18.26
CA VAL A 73 -11.44 6.94 18.15
C VAL A 73 -10.29 6.85 19.16
N ASP A 74 -9.99 5.63 19.59
CA ASP A 74 -8.93 5.36 20.58
C ASP A 74 -7.55 5.18 19.91
N ALA A 75 -7.55 4.67 18.68
CA ALA A 75 -6.33 4.43 17.92
C ALA A 75 -6.56 4.58 16.41
N VAL A 76 -5.49 4.97 15.70
CA VAL A 76 -5.42 4.99 14.24
C VAL A 76 -4.19 4.20 13.80
N LEU A 77 -4.38 3.36 12.78
CA LEU A 77 -3.31 2.62 12.11
C LEU A 77 -3.26 3.05 10.65
N CYS A 78 -2.10 3.47 10.16
CA CYS A 78 -1.89 3.78 8.74
C CYS A 78 -0.61 3.13 8.21
N ARG A 79 -0.74 2.12 7.37
CA ARG A 79 0.42 1.50 6.71
C ARG A 79 0.60 2.08 5.31
N TRP A 80 1.72 2.77 5.09
CA TRP A 80 2.16 3.30 3.79
C TRP A 80 1.19 4.27 3.12
N GLY A 81 0.38 4.99 3.91
CA GLY A 81 -0.58 5.96 3.40
C GLY A 81 -0.06 7.39 3.40
N TYR A 82 0.37 7.91 4.56
CA TYR A 82 0.68 9.34 4.72
C TYR A 82 1.74 9.89 3.75
N MET A 83 2.77 9.11 3.43
CA MET A 83 3.83 9.52 2.50
C MET A 83 3.33 9.79 1.06
N LEU A 84 2.14 9.31 0.71
CA LEU A 84 1.52 9.47 -0.61
C LEU A 84 0.51 10.63 -0.66
N MET A 85 0.28 11.32 0.47
CA MET A 85 -0.68 12.41 0.58
C MET A 85 -0.07 13.73 0.14
N THR A 86 -0.90 14.63 -0.39
CA THR A 86 -0.44 15.92 -0.93
C THR A 86 -0.02 16.84 0.21
N ASP A 87 -0.80 16.86 1.30
CA ASP A 87 -0.44 17.51 2.56
C ASP A 87 -0.46 16.47 3.70
N PRO A 88 0.66 15.77 3.94
CA PRO A 88 0.74 14.81 5.04
C PRO A 88 0.55 15.47 6.41
N GLY A 89 0.91 16.75 6.55
CA GLY A 89 0.73 17.49 7.80
C GLY A 89 -0.75 17.73 8.10
N ALA A 90 -1.54 18.11 7.10
CA ALA A 90 -3.00 18.23 7.25
C ALA A 90 -3.64 16.91 7.64
N ALA A 91 -3.24 15.81 6.99
CA ALA A 91 -3.77 14.49 7.30
C ALA A 91 -3.40 14.01 8.72
N LEU A 92 -2.18 14.29 9.18
CA LEU A 92 -1.76 13.98 10.55
C LEU A 92 -2.52 14.84 11.58
N ARG A 93 -2.76 16.13 11.30
CA ARG A 93 -3.60 16.99 12.17
C ARG A 93 -5.04 16.51 12.26
N GLU A 94 -5.63 16.08 11.14
CA GLU A 94 -6.97 15.49 11.14
C GLU A 94 -7.03 14.18 11.91
N THR A 95 -5.99 13.36 11.77
CA THR A 95 -5.82 12.13 12.55
C THR A 95 -5.75 12.44 14.05
N ARG A 96 -4.97 13.46 14.42
CA ARG A 96 -4.86 13.95 15.79
C ARG A 96 -6.19 14.48 16.34
N ARG A 97 -6.99 15.14 15.51
CA ARG A 97 -8.32 15.68 15.88
C ARG A 97 -9.31 14.57 16.22
N VAL A 98 -9.35 13.49 15.44
CA VAL A 98 -10.30 12.39 15.66
C VAL A 98 -9.90 11.47 16.81
N LEU A 99 -8.63 11.45 17.18
CA LEU A 99 -8.13 10.69 18.33
C LEU A 99 -8.57 11.33 19.66
N ARG A 100 -8.97 10.48 20.61
CA ARG A 100 -9.20 10.89 22.00
C ARG A 100 -7.90 11.38 22.65
N PRO A 101 -7.96 12.23 23.70
CA PRO A 101 -6.78 12.52 24.51
C PRO A 101 -6.12 11.23 25.00
N GLY A 102 -4.81 11.08 24.78
CA GLY A 102 -4.07 9.85 25.09
C GLY A 102 -4.26 8.70 24.10
N GLY A 103 -5.05 8.91 23.04
CA GLY A 103 -5.19 8.00 21.91
C GLY A 103 -3.88 7.84 21.15
N ARG A 104 -3.77 6.78 20.35
CA ARG A 104 -2.51 6.38 19.72
C ARG A 104 -2.57 6.39 18.20
N LEU A 105 -1.52 6.88 17.57
CA LEU A 105 -1.25 6.68 16.16
C LEU A 105 -0.12 5.66 16.02
N ALA A 106 -0.31 4.66 15.16
CA ALA A 106 0.76 3.83 14.63
C ALA A 106 0.78 3.94 13.11
N LEU A 107 1.95 4.17 12.52
CA LEU A 107 2.08 4.25 11.08
C LEU A 107 3.34 3.56 10.57
N ALA A 108 3.35 3.26 9.27
CA ALA A 108 4.55 2.86 8.56
C ALA A 108 4.74 3.70 7.29
N ALA A 109 5.98 4.03 6.98
CA ALA A 109 6.43 4.66 5.75
C ALA A 109 7.64 3.88 5.19
N TRP A 110 8.09 4.19 3.98
CA TRP A 110 9.35 3.62 3.49
C TRP A 110 10.54 4.50 3.90
N GLY A 111 11.67 3.84 4.15
CA GLY A 111 12.99 4.47 4.23
C GLY A 111 13.46 4.95 2.87
N THR A 112 14.77 5.10 2.69
CA THR A 112 15.30 5.70 1.46
C THR A 112 15.13 4.80 0.24
N ALA A 113 15.19 5.37 -0.96
CA ALA A 113 15.18 4.60 -2.21
C ALA A 113 16.34 3.59 -2.29
N ALA A 114 17.50 3.93 -1.72
CA ALA A 114 18.69 3.08 -1.69
C ALA A 114 18.51 1.84 -0.79
N GLU A 115 17.70 1.95 0.27
CA GLU A 115 17.36 0.83 1.15
C GLU A 115 16.19 -0.01 0.63
N ASN A 116 15.56 0.43 -0.46
CA ASN A 116 14.32 -0.13 -1.00
C ASN A 116 14.45 -0.50 -2.48
N SER A 117 15.53 -1.22 -2.82
CA SER A 117 15.82 -1.72 -4.18
C SER A 117 14.68 -2.51 -4.81
N TRP A 118 13.83 -3.15 -3.99
CA TRP A 118 12.64 -3.88 -4.45
C TRP A 118 11.66 -2.98 -5.23
N ALA A 119 11.63 -1.68 -4.91
CA ALA A 119 10.78 -0.68 -5.54
C ALA A 119 11.56 0.29 -6.45
N SER A 120 12.74 0.75 -6.01
CA SER A 120 13.49 1.81 -6.70
C SER A 120 14.14 1.32 -8.00
N ALA A 121 14.58 0.07 -8.08
CA ALA A 121 15.28 -0.47 -9.26
C ALA A 121 14.47 -0.27 -10.56
N GLY A 122 13.17 -0.60 -10.53
CA GLY A 122 12.27 -0.41 -11.68
C GLY A 122 12.14 1.05 -12.11
N ALA A 123 11.96 1.94 -11.14
CA ALA A 123 11.83 3.37 -11.41
C ALA A 123 13.13 3.96 -11.98
N ASP A 124 14.28 3.54 -11.46
CA ASP A 124 15.59 3.98 -11.94
C ASP A 124 15.89 3.49 -13.35
N ALA A 125 15.57 2.24 -13.67
CA ALA A 125 15.76 1.69 -15.01
C ALA A 125 14.91 2.45 -16.05
N VAL A 126 13.63 2.65 -15.75
CA VAL A 126 12.72 3.42 -16.61
C VAL A 126 13.18 4.87 -16.77
N ARG A 127 13.59 5.53 -15.70
CA ARG A 127 14.11 6.90 -15.75
C ARG A 127 15.34 7.01 -16.65
N ARG A 128 16.32 6.14 -16.44
CA ARG A 128 17.60 6.17 -17.14
C ARG A 128 17.47 5.80 -18.62
N LEU A 129 16.66 4.79 -18.93
CA LEU A 129 16.57 4.23 -20.29
C LEU A 129 15.46 4.87 -21.13
N LEU A 130 14.36 5.28 -20.51
CA LEU A 130 13.19 5.81 -21.22
C LEU A 130 12.99 7.32 -21.03
N GLY A 131 13.94 7.98 -20.35
CA GLY A 131 13.99 9.44 -20.21
C GLY A 131 12.86 10.03 -19.37
N GLN A 132 12.32 9.28 -18.40
CA GLN A 132 11.33 9.85 -17.47
C GLN A 132 11.98 10.95 -16.60
N PRO A 133 11.28 12.05 -16.32
CA PRO A 133 11.80 13.06 -15.40
C PRO A 133 11.92 12.49 -13.98
N PRO A 134 12.86 12.99 -13.16
CA PRO A 134 12.89 12.65 -11.74
C PRO A 134 11.60 13.13 -11.06
N PRO A 135 11.14 12.45 -10.00
CA PRO A 135 10.01 12.91 -9.21
C PRO A 135 10.34 14.26 -8.54
N ASP A 136 9.32 15.06 -8.29
CA ASP A 136 9.46 16.28 -7.49
C ASP A 136 9.91 15.91 -6.06
N PRO A 137 11.09 16.38 -5.60
CA PRO A 137 11.56 16.11 -4.24
C PRO A 137 10.63 16.63 -3.14
N ALA A 138 9.81 17.65 -3.43
CA ALA A 138 8.85 18.23 -2.49
C ALA A 138 7.45 17.60 -2.59
N GLY A 139 7.21 16.77 -3.61
CA GLY A 139 5.92 16.14 -3.87
C GLY A 139 5.66 14.89 -3.03
N PRO A 140 4.41 14.38 -3.03
CA PRO A 140 4.09 13.08 -2.45
C PRO A 140 4.89 11.98 -3.13
N GLY A 141 5.32 10.99 -2.36
CA GLY A 141 6.15 9.94 -2.90
C GLY A 141 6.43 8.82 -1.91
N MET A 142 6.73 7.65 -2.45
CA MET A 142 7.03 6.45 -1.66
C MET A 142 8.09 6.71 -0.57
N PHE A 143 9.07 7.58 -0.86
CA PHE A 143 10.20 7.88 0.00
C PHE A 143 10.14 9.29 0.63
N ALA A 144 8.98 9.96 0.61
CA ALA A 144 8.84 11.36 1.03
C ALA A 144 9.21 11.61 2.51
N PHE A 145 9.19 10.57 3.35
CA PHE A 145 9.52 10.66 4.79
C PHE A 145 10.91 10.09 5.12
N ALA A 146 11.70 9.70 4.11
CA ALA A 146 12.94 8.95 4.33
C ALA A 146 14.11 9.79 4.89
N ALA A 147 14.01 11.12 4.83
CA ALA A 147 15.04 11.99 5.40
C ALA A 147 15.09 11.82 6.92
N PRO A 148 16.28 11.69 7.54
CA PRO A 148 16.41 11.52 8.98
C PRO A 148 15.66 12.62 9.77
N GLY A 149 14.88 12.24 10.77
CA GLY A 149 14.11 13.17 11.60
C GLY A 149 12.85 13.75 10.95
N ARG A 150 12.60 13.49 9.67
CA ARG A 150 11.46 14.08 8.95
C ARG A 150 10.13 13.57 9.48
N LEU A 151 10.03 12.28 9.78
CA LEU A 151 8.80 11.67 10.25
C LEU A 151 8.46 12.13 11.68
N GLU A 152 9.47 12.19 12.54
CA GLU A 152 9.40 12.73 13.89
C GLU A 152 8.89 14.17 13.86
N GLN A 153 9.51 15.03 13.04
CA GLN A 153 9.11 16.43 12.90
C GLN A 153 7.65 16.56 12.42
N LEU A 154 7.23 15.76 11.44
CA LEU A 154 5.85 15.78 10.94
C LEU A 154 4.83 15.39 12.02
N LEU A 155 5.17 14.45 12.89
CA LEU A 155 4.31 14.04 14.01
C LEU A 155 4.23 15.15 15.07
N GLU A 156 5.36 15.76 15.42
CA GLU A 156 5.42 16.87 16.38
C GLU A 156 4.66 18.11 15.87
N ASP A 157 4.89 18.50 14.61
CA ASP A 157 4.20 19.62 13.95
C ASP A 157 2.67 19.42 13.88
N ALA A 158 2.24 18.15 13.83
CA ALA A 158 0.82 17.79 13.86
C ALA A 158 0.21 17.76 15.27
N GLY A 159 1.00 18.01 16.31
CA GLY A 159 0.56 18.06 17.71
C GLY A 159 0.51 16.68 18.38
N PHE A 160 1.23 15.69 17.85
CA PHE A 160 1.47 14.45 18.58
C PHE A 160 2.60 14.63 19.60
N THR A 161 2.56 13.80 20.64
CA THR A 161 3.55 13.74 21.72
C THR A 161 4.24 12.38 21.73
N GLU A 162 5.46 12.34 22.27
CA GLU A 162 6.27 11.12 22.41
C GLU A 162 6.42 10.34 21.09
N PRO A 163 6.84 10.97 19.96
CA PRO A 163 7.07 10.24 18.73
C PRO A 163 8.22 9.24 18.95
N LEU A 164 7.94 7.98 18.67
CA LEU A 164 8.92 6.91 18.59
C LEU A 164 8.99 6.45 17.14
N VAL A 165 10.16 6.54 16.53
CA VAL A 165 10.41 6.08 15.17
C VAL A 165 11.51 5.03 15.22
N ASP A 166 11.25 3.90 14.57
CA ASP A 166 12.19 2.81 14.42
C ASP A 166 12.17 2.32 12.95
N SER A 167 13.05 1.39 12.61
CA SER A 167 13.13 0.79 11.29
C SER A 167 12.91 -0.71 11.35
N VAL A 168 12.24 -1.24 10.32
CA VAL A 168 12.01 -2.67 10.14
C VAL A 168 12.56 -3.10 8.79
N ASP A 169 13.47 -4.07 8.84
CA ASP A 169 14.05 -4.69 7.65
C ASP A 169 13.08 -5.72 7.07
N LEU A 170 12.90 -5.63 5.76
CA LEU A 170 11.99 -6.45 4.98
C LEU A 170 12.78 -7.13 3.86
N ARG A 171 12.32 -8.32 3.47
CA ARG A 171 12.82 -9.02 2.28
C ARG A 171 11.67 -9.38 1.38
N PHE A 172 11.74 -8.95 0.13
CA PHE A 172 10.81 -9.29 -0.92
C PHE A 172 11.34 -10.49 -1.68
N VAL A 173 10.69 -11.64 -1.48
CA VAL A 173 11.13 -12.92 -2.02
C VAL A 173 10.33 -13.27 -3.26
N HIS A 174 11.03 -13.61 -4.34
CA HIS A 174 10.43 -14.10 -5.58
C HIS A 174 11.14 -15.38 -6.04
N PRO A 175 10.42 -16.45 -6.41
CA PRO A 175 11.01 -17.68 -6.96
C PRO A 175 11.86 -17.51 -8.23
N SER A 176 11.75 -16.41 -8.95
CA SER A 176 12.60 -16.11 -10.11
C SER A 176 12.52 -14.63 -10.50
N PHE A 177 13.46 -14.17 -11.32
CA PHE A 177 13.36 -12.85 -11.95
C PHE A 177 12.10 -12.70 -12.80
N GLN A 178 11.67 -13.75 -13.50
CA GLN A 178 10.43 -13.72 -14.29
C GLN A 178 9.20 -13.45 -13.40
N HIS A 179 9.11 -14.12 -12.26
CA HIS A 179 8.01 -13.89 -11.33
C HIS A 179 8.08 -12.48 -10.71
N TRP A 180 9.26 -11.98 -10.38
CA TRP A 180 9.43 -10.58 -9.96
C TRP A 180 8.96 -9.60 -11.04
N TRP A 181 9.34 -9.83 -12.30
CA TRP A 181 8.97 -8.99 -13.43
C TRP A 181 7.45 -8.92 -13.62
N GLU A 182 6.77 -10.06 -13.62
CA GLU A 182 5.30 -10.15 -13.70
C GLU A 182 4.64 -9.43 -12.52
N ALA A 183 5.07 -9.75 -11.28
CA ALA A 183 4.55 -9.09 -10.09
C ALA A 183 4.75 -7.56 -10.13
N ARG A 184 5.84 -7.10 -10.75
CA ARG A 184 6.12 -5.67 -10.89
C ARG A 184 5.18 -5.01 -11.90
N LEU A 185 4.91 -5.66 -13.04
CA LEU A 185 3.95 -5.16 -14.02
C LEU A 185 2.53 -5.10 -13.43
N ASP A 186 2.14 -6.08 -12.63
CA ASP A 186 0.81 -6.14 -12.02
C ASP A 186 0.62 -5.11 -10.90
N CYS A 187 1.63 -4.94 -10.05
CA CYS A 187 1.50 -4.15 -8.82
C CYS A 187 1.98 -2.70 -8.93
N ALA A 188 2.78 -2.36 -9.95
CA ALA A 188 3.38 -1.03 -10.08
C ALA A 188 2.92 -0.33 -11.36
N VAL A 189 1.70 0.24 -11.30
CA VAL A 189 1.05 0.92 -12.43
C VAL A 189 1.97 1.92 -13.14
N PRO A 190 2.70 2.84 -12.47
CA PRO A 190 3.59 3.77 -13.17
C PRO A 190 4.72 3.09 -13.94
N PHE A 191 5.20 1.94 -13.46
CA PHE A 191 6.22 1.16 -14.15
C PHE A 191 5.65 0.44 -15.38
N ALA A 192 4.47 -0.18 -15.23
CA ALA A 192 3.78 -0.81 -16.34
C ALA A 192 3.40 0.19 -17.43
N ASP A 193 2.85 1.35 -17.05
CA ASP A 193 2.48 2.43 -17.97
C ASP A 193 3.70 2.99 -18.73
N ALA A 194 4.87 3.06 -18.09
CA ALA A 194 6.09 3.53 -18.75
C ALA A 194 6.58 2.59 -19.87
N LEU A 195 6.28 1.29 -19.75
CA LEU A 195 6.60 0.25 -20.74
C LEU A 195 5.50 0.07 -21.78
N ALA A 196 4.26 0.44 -21.46
CA ALA A 196 3.12 0.25 -22.35
C ALA A 196 3.32 1.00 -23.69
N GLY A 197 3.11 0.29 -24.80
CA GLY A 197 3.22 0.85 -26.15
C GLY A 197 4.64 1.15 -26.63
N ARG A 198 5.67 0.77 -25.85
CA ARG A 198 7.07 0.89 -26.27
C ARG A 198 7.47 -0.18 -27.28
N PRO A 199 8.46 0.09 -28.14
CA PRO A 199 9.08 -0.95 -28.95
C PRO A 199 9.61 -2.10 -28.08
N GLU A 200 9.51 -3.33 -28.57
CA GLU A 200 10.00 -4.52 -27.86
C GLU A 200 11.47 -4.38 -27.44
N ALA A 201 12.29 -3.74 -28.28
CA ALA A 201 13.69 -3.48 -27.98
C ALA A 201 13.90 -2.65 -26.71
N ASP A 202 13.07 -1.62 -26.48
CA ASP A 202 13.14 -0.77 -25.28
C ASP A 202 12.73 -1.56 -24.04
N VAL A 203 11.66 -2.35 -24.14
CA VAL A 203 11.17 -3.21 -23.05
C VAL A 203 12.24 -4.24 -22.67
N GLN A 204 12.85 -4.89 -23.65
CA GLN A 204 13.94 -5.85 -23.42
C GLN A 204 15.17 -5.18 -22.82
N GLN A 205 15.51 -3.96 -23.24
CA GLN A 205 16.62 -3.22 -22.65
C GLN A 205 16.37 -2.90 -21.17
N VAL A 206 15.16 -2.47 -20.80
CA VAL A 206 14.78 -2.24 -19.39
C VAL A 206 14.83 -3.54 -18.60
N ARG A 207 14.33 -4.63 -19.18
CA ARG A 207 14.34 -5.95 -18.56
C ARG A 207 15.75 -6.45 -18.27
N SER A 208 16.65 -6.43 -19.26
CA SER A 208 18.06 -6.85 -19.10
C SER A 208 18.80 -6.00 -18.07
N GLU A 209 18.53 -4.69 -18.03
CA GLU A 209 19.10 -3.81 -17.01
C GLU A 209 18.65 -4.19 -15.60
N LEU A 210 17.36 -4.52 -15.43
CA LEU A 210 16.82 -4.91 -14.13
C LEU A 210 17.34 -6.27 -13.68
N GLU A 211 17.47 -7.22 -14.60
CA GLU A 211 18.09 -8.52 -14.30
C GLU A 211 19.52 -8.32 -13.78
N ARG A 212 20.31 -7.47 -14.43
CA ARG A 212 21.67 -7.10 -13.99
C ARG A 212 21.67 -6.36 -12.65
N ALA A 213 20.73 -5.43 -12.44
CA ALA A 213 20.65 -4.63 -11.22
C ALA A 213 20.22 -5.44 -9.99
N LEU A 214 19.42 -6.50 -10.20
CA LEU A 214 18.93 -7.37 -9.13
C LEU A 214 19.81 -8.60 -8.90
N GLU A 215 20.83 -8.82 -9.73
CA GLU A 215 21.78 -9.92 -9.57
C GLU A 215 22.40 -10.02 -8.16
N PRO A 216 22.78 -8.91 -7.47
CA PRO A 216 23.29 -8.99 -6.10
C PRO A 216 22.31 -9.57 -5.07
N TYR A 217 21.03 -9.70 -5.43
CA TYR A 217 19.96 -10.24 -4.58
C TYR A 217 19.51 -11.64 -4.97
N ARG A 218 20.21 -12.28 -5.92
CA ARG A 218 19.93 -13.66 -6.34
C ARG A 218 20.19 -14.62 -5.19
N THR A 219 19.27 -15.56 -4.98
CA THR A 219 19.39 -16.63 -3.99
C THR A 219 19.93 -17.91 -4.64
N ASP A 220 20.47 -18.82 -3.83
CA ASP A 220 21.10 -20.06 -4.32
C ASP A 220 20.14 -20.97 -5.10
N ASP A 221 18.84 -20.87 -4.82
CA ASP A 221 17.76 -21.59 -5.51
C ASP A 221 17.30 -20.92 -6.83
N GLY A 222 17.99 -19.87 -7.26
CA GLY A 222 17.67 -19.13 -8.49
C GLY A 222 16.57 -18.07 -8.33
N GLY A 223 16.08 -17.86 -7.11
CA GLY A 223 15.14 -16.79 -6.76
C GLY A 223 15.81 -15.43 -6.54
N LEU A 224 15.02 -14.50 -6.01
CA LEU A 224 15.44 -13.16 -5.57
C LEU A 224 14.99 -12.92 -4.13
N ALA A 225 15.85 -12.31 -3.33
CA ALA A 225 15.53 -11.82 -1.99
C ALA A 225 15.97 -10.35 -1.85
N ILE A 226 15.10 -9.43 -2.29
CA ILE A 226 15.44 -8.02 -2.45
C ILE A 226 15.15 -7.27 -1.13
N PRO A 227 16.10 -6.47 -0.60
CA PRO A 227 15.89 -5.75 0.66
C PRO A 227 14.89 -4.62 0.50
N GLY A 228 14.14 -4.39 1.57
CA GLY A 228 13.36 -3.18 1.81
C GLY A 228 13.53 -2.75 3.26
N ARG A 229 13.31 -1.46 3.54
CA ARG A 229 13.30 -0.92 4.89
C ARG A 229 12.12 0.01 5.07
N ALA A 230 11.28 -0.33 6.05
CA ALA A 230 10.17 0.52 6.47
C ALA A 230 10.57 1.30 7.72
N LEU A 231 10.16 2.57 7.78
CA LEU A 231 10.11 3.33 9.02
C LEU A 231 8.77 3.04 9.68
N VAL A 232 8.79 2.67 10.95
CA VAL A 232 7.60 2.47 11.77
C VAL A 232 7.57 3.51 12.86
N ALA A 233 6.41 4.14 13.08
CA ALA A 233 6.27 5.18 14.08
C ALA A 233 5.05 4.96 14.96
N ALA A 234 5.20 5.31 16.23
CA ALA A 234 4.12 5.38 17.21
C ALA A 234 4.15 6.74 17.90
N ALA A 235 2.98 7.35 18.10
CA ALA A 235 2.86 8.63 18.79
C ALA A 235 1.52 8.75 19.53
N ARG A 236 1.43 9.69 20.47
CA ARG A 236 0.24 9.92 21.28
C ARG A 236 -0.45 11.23 20.91
N ALA A 237 -1.78 11.18 20.91
CA ALA A 237 -2.62 12.37 20.79
C ALA A 237 -2.56 13.19 22.09
#